data_AF-A0AAD2F359-F1
#
_entry.id   AF-A0AAD2F359-F1
#
_cell.length_a   1.000
_cell.length_b   1.000
_cell.length_c   1.000
_cell.angle_alpha   90.00
_cell.angle_beta   90.00
_cell.angle_gamma   90.00
#
_symmetry.space_group_name_H-M   'P 1'
#
loop_
_entity.id
_entity.type
_entity.pdbx_description
1 polymer ?
#
loop_
_entity_poly.entity_id
_entity_poly.type
_entity_poly.pdbx_seq_one_letter_code
_entity_poly.pdbx_strand_id
1 'polypeptide(L)'
;MKPTTPPDRRLENPPAPPAPGAYSPADNPHKGNRGITRAWFALKNSISGIRFAIDEESAFRQELTLCAILLPCAFVIPATVVERILMLGTLVLVLIVELLNSSVEAAVDRISLEQHGLSKRAKDFGSAAVMLALLLCVGTWVAIAWPWAASLLR
;
A
#
# COMPACT_ATOMS: atom_id res chain seq x y z
N MET A 1 -35.56 15.81 -57.10
CA MET A 1 -34.96 15.38 -55.81
C MET A 1 -34.37 14.00 -56.01
N LYS A 2 -33.04 13.85 -56.07
CA LYS A 2 -32.39 12.53 -56.21
C LYS A 2 -32.17 11.93 -54.82
N PRO A 3 -32.44 10.63 -54.58
CA PRO A 3 -32.19 10.01 -53.29
C PRO A 3 -30.69 9.76 -53.11
N THR A 4 -30.14 10.20 -51.97
CA THR A 4 -28.75 9.93 -51.58
C THR A 4 -28.65 8.55 -50.94
N THR A 5 -27.92 7.64 -51.57
CA THR A 5 -27.55 6.34 -51.01
C THR A 5 -26.69 6.53 -49.75
N PRO A 6 -26.90 5.77 -48.66
CA PRO A 6 -26.05 5.87 -47.48
C PRO A 6 -24.63 5.37 -47.79
N PRO A 7 -23.58 5.98 -47.19
CA PRO A 7 -22.20 5.58 -47.46
C PRO A 7 -21.95 4.14 -47.00
N ASP A 8 -21.24 3.39 -47.85
CA ASP A 8 -20.86 2.00 -47.62
C ASP A 8 -19.93 1.90 -46.40
N ARG A 9 -20.42 1.27 -45.33
CA ARG A 9 -19.71 1.09 -44.05
C ARG A 9 -18.56 0.07 -44.13
N ARG A 10 -18.27 -0.50 -45.31
CA ARG A 10 -17.19 -1.49 -45.54
C ARG A 10 -15.84 -0.89 -45.92
N LEU A 11 -15.70 0.44 -46.02
CA LEU A 11 -14.45 1.12 -46.38
C LEU A 11 -13.76 1.83 -45.21
N GLU A 12 -14.16 1.56 -43.97
CA GLU A 12 -13.32 1.95 -42.82
C GLU A 12 -12.13 1.00 -42.76
N ASN A 13 -10.94 1.53 -43.09
CA ASN A 13 -9.68 0.83 -42.92
C ASN A 13 -9.58 0.31 -41.48
N PRO A 14 -9.06 -0.92 -41.26
CA PRO A 14 -8.81 -1.41 -39.92
C PRO A 14 -7.93 -0.40 -39.16
N PRO A 15 -8.19 -0.19 -37.86
CA PRO A 15 -7.42 0.77 -37.07
C PRO A 15 -5.94 0.45 -37.18
N ALA A 16 -5.12 1.49 -37.35
CA ALA A 16 -3.68 1.35 -37.45
C ALA A 16 -3.15 0.57 -36.24
N PRO A 17 -2.16 -0.34 -36.42
CA PRO A 17 -1.59 -1.06 -35.30
C PRO A 17 -1.04 -0.06 -34.26
N PRO A 18 -1.19 -0.38 -32.96
CA PRO A 18 -0.70 0.50 -31.90
C PRO A 18 0.79 0.79 -32.11
N ALA A 19 1.21 2.03 -31.82
CA ALA A 19 2.60 2.44 -31.94
C ALA A 19 3.53 1.49 -31.18
N PRO A 20 4.77 1.24 -31.64
CA PRO A 20 5.72 0.41 -30.90
C PRO A 20 5.90 0.93 -29.47
N GLY A 21 5.50 0.12 -28.47
CA GLY A 21 5.52 0.51 -27.05
C GLY A 21 4.22 1.09 -26.50
N ALA A 22 3.15 1.22 -27.30
CA ALA A 22 1.84 1.58 -26.79
C ALA A 22 1.25 0.42 -25.97
N TYR A 23 0.94 0.68 -24.69
CA TYR A 23 0.30 -0.27 -23.80
C TYR A 23 -1.04 -0.74 -24.38
N SER A 24 -1.14 -2.01 -24.79
CA SER A 24 -2.41 -2.64 -25.04
C SER A 24 -2.92 -3.29 -23.76
N PRO A 25 -4.15 -2.98 -23.31
CA PRO A 25 -4.76 -3.72 -22.22
C PRO A 25 -4.85 -5.23 -22.49
N ALA A 26 -4.71 -5.70 -23.74
CA ALA A 26 -4.68 -7.12 -24.10
C ALA A 26 -3.35 -7.82 -23.77
N ASP A 27 -2.26 -7.06 -23.61
CA ASP A 27 -0.91 -7.58 -23.34
C ASP A 27 -0.65 -7.77 -21.85
N ASN A 28 -1.61 -7.41 -20.98
CA ASN A 28 -1.49 -7.60 -19.54
C ASN A 28 -1.75 -9.08 -19.18
N PRO A 29 -0.72 -9.84 -18.72
CA PRO A 29 -0.85 -11.27 -18.46
C PRO A 29 -1.84 -11.59 -17.32
N HIS A 30 -2.28 -10.59 -16.55
CA HIS A 30 -3.22 -10.77 -15.45
C HIS A 30 -4.70 -10.57 -15.83
N LYS A 31 -5.00 -10.30 -17.12
CA LYS A 31 -6.37 -9.99 -17.57
C LYS A 31 -7.32 -11.21 -17.63
N GLY A 32 -6.80 -12.44 -17.51
CA GLY A 32 -7.56 -13.68 -17.63
C GLY A 32 -8.29 -14.15 -16.37
N ASN A 33 -7.92 -13.65 -15.18
CA ASN A 33 -8.47 -14.14 -13.92
C ASN A 33 -9.76 -13.38 -13.55
N ARG A 34 -10.93 -14.02 -13.71
CA ARG A 34 -12.24 -13.47 -13.32
C ARG A 34 -12.74 -14.10 -12.01
N GLY A 35 -13.52 -13.34 -11.24
CA GLY A 35 -14.20 -13.83 -10.03
C GLY A 35 -13.27 -14.23 -8.88
N ILE A 36 -13.65 -15.31 -8.18
CA ILE A 36 -12.98 -15.82 -6.96
C ILE A 36 -11.51 -16.17 -7.21
N THR A 37 -11.19 -16.68 -8.40
CA THR A 37 -9.81 -17.01 -8.80
C THR A 37 -8.89 -15.79 -8.75
N ARG A 38 -9.39 -14.60 -9.10
CA ARG A 38 -8.62 -13.35 -9.00
C ARG A 38 -8.35 -12.95 -7.55
N ALA A 39 -9.36 -13.10 -6.68
CA ALA A 39 -9.22 -12.81 -5.25
C ALA A 39 -8.21 -13.76 -4.59
N TRP A 40 -8.23 -15.04 -4.97
CA TRP A 40 -7.24 -16.02 -4.50
C TRP A 40 -5.82 -15.66 -4.94
N PHE A 41 -5.60 -15.33 -6.22
CA PHE A 41 -4.29 -14.90 -6.69
C PHE A 41 -3.83 -13.60 -6.03
N ALA A 42 -4.73 -12.63 -5.81
CA ALA A 42 -4.42 -11.42 -5.08
C ALA A 42 -4.00 -11.72 -3.63
N LEU A 43 -4.72 -12.58 -2.91
CA LEU A 43 -4.37 -13.01 -1.56
C LEU A 43 -3.01 -13.70 -1.52
N LYS A 44 -2.74 -14.62 -2.46
CA LYS A 44 -1.44 -15.29 -2.55
C LYS A 44 -0.30 -14.29 -2.75
N ASN A 45 -0.51 -13.30 -3.64
CA ASN A 45 0.47 -12.24 -3.89
C ASN A 45 0.66 -11.36 -2.64
N SER A 46 -0.42 -11.01 -1.93
CA SER A 46 -0.34 -10.25 -0.68
C SER A 46 0.45 -11.00 0.40
N ILE A 47 0.21 -12.31 0.57
CA ILE A 47 0.98 -13.15 1.51
C ILE A 47 2.45 -13.18 1.12
N SER A 48 2.75 -13.26 -0.18
CA SER A 48 4.14 -13.19 -0.65
C SER A 48 4.79 -11.84 -0.29
N GLY A 49 4.09 -10.72 -0.51
CA GLY A 49 4.59 -9.39 -0.17
C GLY A 49 4.89 -9.22 1.32
N ILE A 50 4.00 -9.71 2.19
CA ILE A 50 4.23 -9.68 3.64
C ILE A 50 5.46 -10.52 4.03
N ARG A 51 5.64 -11.70 3.42
CA ARG A 51 6.84 -12.53 3.68
C ARG A 51 8.12 -11.82 3.28
N PHE A 52 8.15 -11.23 2.08
CA PHE A 52 9.30 -10.43 1.63
C PHE A 52 9.63 -9.31 2.61
N ALA A 53 8.62 -8.55 3.07
CA ALA A 53 8.83 -7.50 4.05
C ALA A 53 9.37 -8.03 5.39
N ILE A 54 8.89 -9.18 5.88
CA ILE A 54 9.42 -9.79 7.10
C ILE A 54 10.89 -10.21 6.92
N ASP A 55 11.23 -10.81 5.79
CA ASP A 55 12.56 -11.39 5.57
C ASP A 55 13.60 -10.31 5.24
N GLU A 56 13.24 -9.33 4.41
CA GLU A 56 14.18 -8.36 3.84
C GLU A 56 14.22 -7.04 4.62
N GLU A 57 13.11 -6.59 5.22
CA GLU A 57 12.99 -5.26 5.81
C GLU A 57 13.11 -5.27 7.34
N SER A 58 14.26 -4.81 7.86
CA SER A 58 14.48 -4.77 9.30
C SER A 58 13.55 -3.80 10.03
N ALA A 59 13.18 -2.68 9.39
CA ALA A 59 12.27 -1.70 9.95
C ALA A 59 10.86 -2.27 10.05
N PHE A 60 10.35 -2.93 9.00
CA PHE A 60 9.10 -3.68 9.05
C PHE A 60 9.05 -4.71 10.20
N ARG A 61 10.13 -5.46 10.46
CA ARG A 61 10.18 -6.39 11.61
C ARG A 61 10.07 -5.67 12.96
N GLN A 62 10.71 -4.50 13.11
CA GLN A 62 10.63 -3.71 14.34
C GLN A 62 9.19 -3.23 14.57
N GLU A 63 8.56 -2.69 13.54
CA GLU A 63 7.17 -2.21 13.61
C GLU A 63 6.18 -3.35 13.82
N LEU A 64 6.40 -4.51 13.20
CA LEU A 64 5.60 -5.71 13.42
C LEU A 64 5.73 -6.20 14.86
N THR A 65 6.93 -6.16 15.44
CA THR A 65 7.16 -6.49 16.85
C THR A 65 6.43 -5.52 17.78
N LEU A 66 6.51 -4.22 17.48
CA LEU A 66 5.74 -3.20 18.20
C LEU A 66 4.24 -3.48 18.12
N CYS A 67 3.72 -3.78 16.93
CA CYS A 67 2.31 -4.15 16.73
C CYS A 67 1.93 -5.40 17.52
N ALA A 68 2.78 -6.44 17.56
CA ALA A 68 2.53 -7.66 18.32
C ALA A 68 2.43 -7.42 19.83
N ILE A 69 3.16 -6.44 20.36
CA ILE A 69 3.11 -6.03 21.77
C ILE A 69 1.88 -5.13 22.03
N LEU A 70 1.64 -4.15 21.17
CA LEU A 70 0.59 -3.16 21.38
C LEU A 70 -0.81 -3.71 21.11
N LEU A 71 -0.98 -4.64 20.17
CA LEU A 71 -2.28 -5.23 19.85
C LEU A 71 -2.99 -5.83 21.09
N PRO A 72 -2.38 -6.71 21.91
CA PRO A 72 -3.04 -7.20 23.12
C PRO A 72 -3.27 -6.08 24.14
N CYS A 73 -2.35 -5.11 24.27
CA CYS A 73 -2.53 -3.97 25.18
C CYS A 73 -3.79 -3.15 24.85
N ALA A 74 -4.15 -3.00 23.58
CA ALA A 74 -5.35 -2.27 23.15
C ALA A 74 -6.67 -2.91 23.65
N PHE A 75 -6.66 -4.20 23.98
CA PHE A 75 -7.80 -4.90 24.57
C PHE A 75 -7.83 -4.86 26.10
N VAL A 76 -6.66 -4.71 26.73
CA VAL A 76 -6.54 -4.57 28.20
C VAL A 76 -6.89 -3.16 28.66
N ILE A 77 -6.49 -2.14 27.89
CA ILE A 77 -6.75 -0.75 28.22
C ILE A 77 -8.27 -0.48 28.12
N PRO A 78 -8.88 0.09 29.18
CA PRO A 78 -10.29 0.50 29.15
C PRO A 78 -10.43 1.71 28.24
N ALA A 79 -10.88 1.45 27.02
CA ALA A 79 -11.09 2.41 25.97
C ALA A 79 -12.49 2.23 25.38
N THR A 80 -13.08 3.33 24.90
CA THR A 80 -14.30 3.30 24.10
C THR A 80 -14.06 2.53 22.79
N VAL A 81 -15.14 2.15 22.12
CA VAL A 81 -15.05 1.46 20.82
C VAL A 81 -14.26 2.28 19.80
N VAL A 82 -14.51 3.60 19.74
CA VAL A 82 -13.84 4.50 18.80
C VAL A 82 -12.34 4.60 19.12
N GLU A 83 -11.99 4.80 20.39
CA GLU A 83 -10.60 4.85 20.83
C GLU A 83 -9.84 3.56 20.52
N ARG A 84 -10.46 2.39 20.77
CA ARG A 84 -9.85 1.10 20.42
C ARG A 84 -9.65 0.94 18.91
N ILE A 85 -10.61 1.39 18.09
CA ILE A 85 -10.47 1.42 16.63
C ILE A 85 -9.30 2.32 16.22
N LEU A 86 -9.11 3.49 16.84
CA LEU A 86 -7.98 4.38 16.57
C LEU A 86 -6.65 3.77 16.97
N MET A 87 -6.57 3.12 18.14
CA MET A 87 -5.37 2.43 18.60
C MET A 87 -4.97 1.30 17.67
N LEU A 88 -5.91 0.43 17.28
CA LEU A 88 -5.65 -0.66 16.34
C LEU A 88 -5.38 -0.14 14.92
N GLY A 89 -6.13 0.88 14.49
CA GLY A 89 -6.01 1.47 13.17
C GLY A 89 -4.65 2.13 12.95
N THR A 90 -4.08 2.77 13.97
CA THR A 90 -2.74 3.35 13.87
C THR A 90 -1.63 2.30 13.79
N LEU A 91 -1.76 1.16 14.47
CA LEU A 91 -0.83 0.02 14.29
C LEU A 91 -0.85 -0.50 12.85
N VAL A 92 -2.06 -0.70 12.31
CA VAL A 92 -2.23 -1.17 10.93
C VAL A 92 -1.71 -0.12 9.93
N LEU A 93 -1.96 1.17 10.20
CA LEU A 93 -1.48 2.26 9.34
C LEU A 93 0.05 2.30 9.25
N VAL A 94 0.76 2.11 10.37
CA VAL A 94 2.22 2.03 10.39
C VAL A 94 2.72 0.93 9.44
N LEU A 95 2.19 -0.29 9.57
CA LEU A 95 2.57 -1.40 8.69
C LEU A 95 2.22 -1.15 7.21
N ILE A 96 1.09 -0.50 6.93
CA ILE A 96 0.71 -0.13 5.55
C ILE A 96 1.73 0.86 4.97
N VAL A 97 2.07 1.91 5.71
CA VAL A 97 2.97 2.96 5.24
C VAL A 97 4.37 2.42 5.05
N GLU A 98 4.84 1.53 5.92
CA GLU A 98 6.13 0.87 5.77
C GLU A 98 6.18 -0.05 4.54
N LEU A 99 5.15 -0.86 4.29
CA LEU A 99 5.07 -1.66 3.06
C LEU A 99 5.08 -0.78 1.80
N LEU A 100 4.42 0.38 1.85
CA LEU A 100 4.46 1.35 0.74
C LEU A 100 5.86 1.96 0.60
N ASN A 101 6.52 2.32 1.70
CA ASN A 101 7.90 2.82 1.69
C ASN A 101 8.85 1.80 1.04
N SER A 102 8.88 0.56 1.51
CA SER A 102 9.73 -0.50 0.93
C SER A 102 9.41 -0.75 -0.55
N SER A 103 8.13 -0.65 -0.95
CA SER A 103 7.75 -0.78 -2.36
C SER A 103 8.33 0.34 -3.23
N VAL A 104 8.37 1.58 -2.71
CA VAL A 104 8.98 2.73 -3.41
C VAL A 104 10.49 2.55 -3.46
N GLU A 105 11.13 2.13 -2.38
CA GLU A 105 12.56 1.85 -2.34
C GLU A 105 12.95 0.80 -3.37
N ALA A 106 12.27 -0.35 -3.40
CA ALA A 106 12.50 -1.41 -4.36
C ALA A 106 12.30 -0.95 -5.83
N ALA A 107 11.29 -0.12 -6.08
CA ALA A 107 11.04 0.45 -7.41
C ALA A 107 12.14 1.42 -7.85
N VAL A 108 12.61 2.27 -6.93
CA VAL A 108 13.68 3.24 -7.18
C VAL A 108 15.02 2.53 -7.40
N ASP A 109 15.33 1.53 -6.58
CA ASP A 109 16.59 0.77 -6.67
C ASP A 109 16.70 -0.07 -7.93
N ARG A 110 15.56 -0.54 -8.46
CA ARG A 110 15.52 -1.18 -9.78
C ARG A 110 15.87 -0.22 -10.92
N ILE A 111 15.50 1.05 -10.84
CA ILE A 111 15.61 2.02 -11.95
C ILE A 111 17.00 2.64 -12.05
N SER A 112 17.61 3.01 -10.92
CA SER A 112 18.91 3.68 -10.92
C SER A 112 19.68 3.40 -9.64
N LEU A 113 20.83 2.72 -9.79
CA LEU A 113 21.82 2.58 -8.72
C LEU A 113 22.77 3.79 -8.64
N GLU A 114 22.77 4.67 -9.64
CA GLU A 114 23.45 5.96 -9.56
C GLU A 114 22.66 6.92 -8.66
N GLN A 115 23.37 7.68 -7.82
CA GLN A 115 22.78 8.65 -6.89
C GLN A 115 22.18 9.83 -7.65
N HIS A 116 20.94 9.67 -8.11
CA HIS A 116 20.16 10.73 -8.73
C HIS A 116 19.38 11.51 -7.65
N GLY A 117 19.36 12.85 -7.74
CA GLY A 117 18.70 13.69 -6.74
C GLY A 117 17.20 13.41 -6.59
N LEU A 118 16.54 12.92 -7.64
CA LEU A 118 15.13 12.51 -7.61
C LEU A 118 14.92 11.19 -6.86
N SER A 119 15.79 10.19 -7.06
CA SER A 119 15.76 8.92 -6.33
C SER A 119 15.91 9.15 -4.83
N LYS A 120 16.83 10.04 -4.43
CA LYS A 120 16.99 10.44 -3.03
C LYS A 120 15.70 11.03 -2.45
N ARG A 121 15.09 12.00 -3.15
CA ARG A 121 13.83 12.62 -2.69
C ARG A 121 12.68 11.63 -2.55
N ALA A 122 12.57 10.67 -3.47
CA ALA A 122 11.54 9.64 -3.39
C ALA A 122 11.67 8.80 -2.12
N LYS A 123 12.90 8.37 -1.79
CA LYS A 123 13.20 7.66 -0.54
C LYS A 123 12.95 8.52 0.70
N ASP A 124 13.42 9.77 0.69
CA ASP A 124 13.22 10.71 1.80
C ASP A 124 11.73 10.93 2.10
N PHE A 125 10.87 11.01 1.08
CA PHE A 125 9.41 11.13 1.27
C PHE A 125 8.78 9.86 1.83
N GLY A 126 9.24 8.68 1.40
CA GLY A 126 8.78 7.42 1.96
C GLY A 126 9.11 7.31 3.44
N SER A 127 10.36 7.56 3.83
CA SER A 127 10.78 7.55 5.25
C SER A 127 10.06 8.62 6.07
N ALA A 128 9.81 9.81 5.51
CA ALA A 128 9.03 10.85 6.19
C ALA A 128 7.58 10.42 6.44
N ALA A 129 6.96 9.68 5.51
CA ALA A 129 5.61 9.15 5.71
C ALA A 129 5.58 8.13 6.87
N VAL A 130 6.56 7.23 6.95
CA VAL A 130 6.71 6.27 8.06
C VAL A 130 6.84 7.00 9.39
N MET A 131 7.70 8.02 9.46
CA MET A 131 7.86 8.85 10.66
C MET A 131 6.53 9.50 11.09
N LEU A 132 5.76 10.05 10.15
CA LEU A 132 4.46 10.66 10.45
C LEU A 132 3.43 9.63 10.94
N ALA A 133 3.42 8.42 10.37
CA ALA A 133 2.58 7.32 10.84
C ALA A 133 2.93 6.88 12.26
N LEU A 134 4.23 6.78 12.57
CA LEU A 134 4.72 6.47 13.91
C LEU A 134 4.37 7.57 14.92
N LEU A 135 4.51 8.85 14.56
CA LEU A 135 4.12 9.97 15.43
C LEU A 135 2.61 9.96 15.71
N LEU A 136 1.79 9.68 14.70
CA LEU A 136 0.34 9.54 14.87
C LEU A 136 0.00 8.35 15.78
N CYS A 137 0.68 7.22 15.61
CA CYS A 137 0.53 6.05 16.46
C CYS A 137 0.89 6.38 17.92
N VAL A 138 2.08 6.92 18.17
CA VAL A 138 2.52 7.30 19.52
C VAL A 138 1.57 8.32 20.14
N GLY A 139 1.18 9.36 19.40
CA GLY A 139 0.25 10.38 19.89
C GLY A 139 -1.12 9.82 20.28
N THR A 140 -1.66 8.92 19.45
CA THR A 140 -2.95 8.23 19.72
C THR A 140 -2.85 7.36 20.97
N TRP A 141 -1.77 6.58 21.09
CA TRP A 141 -1.53 5.71 22.23
C TRP A 141 -1.30 6.49 23.52
N VAL A 142 -0.51 7.56 23.49
CA VAL A 142 -0.32 8.43 24.65
C VAL A 142 -1.65 9.08 25.05
N ALA A 143 -2.41 9.63 24.12
CA ALA A 143 -3.67 10.31 24.44
C ALA A 143 -4.70 9.40 25.14
N ILE A 144 -4.77 8.12 24.73
CA ILE A 144 -5.78 7.17 25.21
C ILE A 144 -5.26 6.36 26.41
N ALA A 145 -4.03 5.83 26.34
CA ALA A 145 -3.50 4.91 27.33
C ALA A 145 -2.90 5.61 28.56
N TRP A 146 -2.33 6.82 28.39
CA TRP A 146 -1.65 7.52 29.49
C TRP A 146 -2.57 7.86 30.66
N PRO A 147 -3.80 8.38 30.48
CA PRO A 147 -4.69 8.69 31.61
C PRO A 147 -4.98 7.46 32.47
N TRP A 148 -5.18 6.32 31.84
CA TRP A 148 -5.39 5.04 32.53
C TRP A 148 -4.10 4.53 33.20
N ALA A 149 -2.96 4.57 32.50
CA ALA A 149 -1.69 4.16 33.11
C ALA A 149 -1.33 5.03 34.33
N ALA A 150 -1.57 6.34 34.25
CA ALA A 150 -1.35 7.27 35.34
C ALA A 150 -2.28 7.06 36.53
N SER A 151 -3.48 6.48 36.34
CA SER A 151 -4.38 6.16 37.45
C SER A 151 -3.95 4.92 38.22
N LEU A 152 -3.15 4.02 37.63
CA LEU A 152 -2.57 2.86 38.31
C LEU A 152 -1.39 3.21 39.23
N LEU A 153 -0.79 4.40 39.03
CA LEU A 153 0.35 4.89 39.80
C LEU A 153 -0.07 5.71 41.03
N ARG A 154 -1.37 5.93 41.21
CA ARG A 154 -1.95 6.66 42.33
C ARG A 154 -2.51 5.68 43.36
#